data_AF-A0A382HWK9-F1
#
_entry.id   AF-A0A382HWK9-F1
#
_cell.length_a   1.000
_cell.length_b   1.000
_cell.length_c   1.000
_cell.angle_alpha   90.00
_cell.angle_beta   90.00
_cell.angle_gamma   90.00
#
_symmetry.space_group_name_H-M   'P 1'
#
loop_
_entity.id
_entity.type
_entity.pdbx_description
1 polymer ?
#
loop_
_entity_poly.entity_id
_entity_poly.type
_entity_poly.pdbx_seq_one_letter_code
_entity_poly.pdbx_strand_id
1 'polypeptide(L)'
;KAAVINALSWDFDRKINAFLFKRYLKAKYQIKDDIDSLIQVMNDEELFCLGYITVMDNYFSPENSLIYFDSTGDSIRQSYTFQIINALVKTQSLLEDQNNWCRIWKTINTVETNKELKLDMNGEGRKIIIDYIAIYKKYCETEGVKKI
;
A
#
# COMPACT_ATOMS: atom_id res chain seq x y z
N LYS A 1 -4.43 4.75 12.16
CA LYS A 1 -4.77 3.40 11.64
C LYS A 1 -3.55 2.71 11.02
N ALA A 2 -2.91 3.29 10.00
CA ALA A 2 -1.70 2.74 9.39
C ALA A 2 -0.58 2.35 10.38
N ALA A 3 -0.27 3.21 11.36
CA ALA A 3 0.73 2.91 12.40
C ALA A 3 0.40 1.67 13.25
N VAL A 4 -0.89 1.43 13.52
CA VAL A 4 -1.34 0.24 14.27
C VAL A 4 -1.17 -1.01 13.41
N ILE A 5 -1.52 -0.94 12.12
CA ILE A 5 -1.32 -2.06 11.18
C ILE A 5 0.17 -2.39 11.09
N ASN A 6 1.05 -1.38 10.98
CA ASN A 6 2.49 -1.60 11.04
C ASN A 6 2.89 -2.37 12.30
N ALA A 7 2.52 -1.89 13.48
CA ALA A 7 2.84 -2.55 14.74
C ALA A 7 2.32 -4.00 14.82
N LEU A 8 1.12 -4.26 14.27
CA LEU A 8 0.52 -5.59 14.24
C LEU A 8 1.20 -6.56 13.28
N SER A 9 2.00 -6.08 12.33
CA SER A 9 2.45 -6.88 11.17
C SER A 9 3.96 -7.18 11.09
N TRP A 10 4.80 -6.67 12.00
CA TRP A 10 6.27 -6.92 12.01
C TRP A 10 6.76 -8.30 12.48
N ASP A 11 5.89 -9.32 12.53
CA ASP A 11 6.27 -10.69 12.91
C ASP A 11 6.26 -11.54 11.63
N PHE A 12 7.34 -12.29 11.39
CA PHE A 12 7.61 -12.95 10.11
C PHE A 12 6.69 -14.15 9.85
N ASP A 13 6.11 -14.73 10.91
CA ASP A 13 5.20 -15.85 10.77
C ASP A 13 3.83 -15.40 10.25
N ARG A 14 3.35 -16.10 9.21
CA ARG A 14 2.10 -15.81 8.47
C ARG A 14 0.98 -15.41 9.42
N LYS A 15 0.68 -14.13 9.43
CA LYS A 15 -0.34 -13.56 10.30
C LYS A 15 -1.72 -13.86 9.72
N ILE A 16 -2.67 -14.08 10.63
CA ILE A 16 -4.08 -14.24 10.30
C ILE A 16 -4.84 -12.92 10.52
N ASN A 17 -4.16 -11.79 10.60
CA ASN A 17 -4.77 -10.51 10.97
C ASN A 17 -5.77 -10.03 9.93
N ALA A 18 -5.42 -10.13 8.65
CA ALA A 18 -6.29 -9.84 7.52
C ALA A 18 -7.49 -10.77 7.51
N PHE A 19 -7.30 -12.05 7.81
CA PHE A 19 -8.39 -13.02 7.96
C PHE A 19 -9.34 -12.62 9.11
N LEU A 20 -8.80 -12.32 10.30
CA LEU A 20 -9.57 -11.92 11.46
C LEU A 20 -10.32 -10.60 11.23
N PHE A 21 -9.66 -9.61 10.62
CA PHE A 21 -10.27 -8.33 10.33
C PHE A 21 -11.37 -8.44 9.26
N LYS A 22 -11.12 -9.22 8.20
CA LYS A 22 -12.15 -9.54 7.19
C LYS A 22 -13.34 -10.27 7.80
N ARG A 23 -13.10 -11.23 8.70
CA ARG A 23 -14.17 -11.94 9.44
C ARG A 23 -14.99 -10.98 10.30
N TYR A 24 -14.34 -10.04 10.99
CA TYR A 24 -15.04 -8.99 11.74
C TYR A 24 -15.91 -8.12 10.83
N LEU A 25 -15.38 -7.65 9.69
CA LEU A 25 -16.12 -6.81 8.74
C LEU A 25 -17.34 -7.55 8.15
N LYS A 26 -17.18 -8.83 7.78
CA LYS A 26 -18.29 -9.68 7.34
C LYS A 26 -19.41 -9.77 8.38
N ALA A 27 -19.04 -9.98 9.65
CA ALA A 27 -20.01 -10.02 10.75
C ALA A 27 -20.70 -8.66 10.97
N LYS A 28 -19.93 -7.56 10.92
CA LYS A 28 -20.43 -6.19 11.06
C LYS A 28 -21.50 -5.87 10.01
N TYR A 29 -21.24 -6.24 8.75
CA TYR A 29 -22.12 -5.93 7.62
C TYR A 29 -23.11 -7.05 7.27
N GLN A 30 -23.10 -8.16 8.02
CA GLN A 30 -23.92 -9.35 7.75
C GLN A 30 -23.72 -9.93 6.33
N ILE A 31 -22.52 -9.79 5.79
CA ILE A 31 -22.13 -10.33 4.48
C ILE A 31 -21.53 -11.72 4.67
N LYS A 32 -21.92 -12.68 3.82
CA LYS A 32 -21.38 -14.03 3.79
C LYS A 32 -20.01 -14.06 3.08
N ASP A 33 -19.62 -15.20 2.50
CA ASP A 33 -18.40 -15.32 1.71
C ASP A 33 -18.55 -14.72 0.31
N ASP A 34 -18.80 -13.41 0.26
CA ASP A 34 -18.84 -12.62 -0.96
C ASP A 34 -18.01 -11.35 -0.76
N ILE A 35 -16.95 -11.22 -1.55
CA ILE A 35 -16.03 -10.09 -1.44
C ILE A 35 -16.58 -8.85 -2.13
N ASP A 36 -17.32 -9.00 -3.22
CA ASP A 36 -17.84 -7.87 -4.00
C ASP A 36 -18.93 -7.15 -3.20
N SER A 37 -19.84 -7.93 -2.59
CA SER A 37 -20.84 -7.36 -1.67
C SER A 37 -20.20 -6.69 -0.45
N LEU A 38 -19.10 -7.25 0.08
CA LEU A 38 -18.41 -6.65 1.23
C LEU A 38 -17.76 -5.31 0.86
N ILE A 39 -17.14 -5.22 -0.31
CA ILE A 39 -16.51 -3.99 -0.81
C ILE A 39 -17.54 -2.87 -0.96
N GLN A 40 -18.75 -3.17 -1.45
CA GLN A 40 -19.79 -2.18 -1.69
C GLN A 40 -20.32 -1.50 -0.42
N VAL A 41 -20.14 -2.12 0.75
CA VAL A 41 -20.71 -1.63 2.03
C VAL A 41 -19.67 -1.06 3.00
N MET A 42 -18.39 -1.36 2.78
CA MET A 42 -17.29 -0.81 3.59
C MET A 42 -17.06 0.66 3.28
N ASN A 43 -16.66 1.43 4.28
CA ASN A 43 -16.19 2.79 4.05
C ASN A 43 -14.72 2.83 3.60
N ASP A 44 -14.28 3.97 3.08
CA ASP A 44 -12.91 4.18 2.58
C ASP A 44 -11.81 3.79 3.58
N GLU A 45 -12.01 4.05 4.88
CA GLU A 45 -11.01 3.73 5.90
C GLU A 45 -10.92 2.23 6.17
N GLU A 46 -12.05 1.52 6.11
CA GLU A 46 -12.09 0.06 6.25
C GLU A 46 -11.47 -0.63 5.05
N LEU A 47 -11.78 -0.15 3.83
CA LEU A 47 -11.14 -0.60 2.60
C LEU A 47 -9.62 -0.41 2.67
N PHE A 48 -9.16 0.78 3.05
CA PHE A 48 -7.74 1.06 3.25
C PHE A 48 -7.11 0.14 4.31
N CYS A 49 -7.75 -0.03 5.46
CA CYS A 49 -7.21 -0.90 6.51
C CYS A 49 -7.16 -2.36 6.08
N LEU A 50 -8.19 -2.86 5.39
CA LEU A 50 -8.26 -4.24 4.92
C LEU A 50 -7.22 -4.48 3.82
N GLY A 51 -7.06 -3.55 2.88
CA GLY A 51 -6.00 -3.61 1.87
C GLY A 51 -4.62 -3.62 2.52
N TYR A 52 -4.36 -2.68 3.43
CA TYR A 52 -3.04 -2.57 4.04
C TYR A 52 -2.68 -3.78 4.91
N ILE A 53 -3.61 -4.28 5.73
CA ILE A 53 -3.33 -5.48 6.53
C ILE A 53 -3.18 -6.73 5.66
N THR A 54 -3.88 -6.80 4.51
CA THR A 54 -3.75 -7.92 3.55
C THR A 54 -2.35 -8.00 2.96
N VAL A 55 -1.78 -6.89 2.49
CA VAL A 55 -0.40 -6.89 1.99
C VAL A 55 0.61 -7.15 3.10
N MET A 56 0.36 -6.66 4.32
CA MET A 56 1.29 -6.86 5.42
C MET A 56 1.29 -8.30 5.94
N ASP A 57 0.18 -9.04 5.84
CA ASP A 57 0.12 -10.47 6.18
C ASP A 57 0.78 -11.37 5.13
N ASN A 58 0.76 -10.97 3.86
CA ASN A 58 1.47 -11.66 2.77
C ASN A 58 2.07 -10.66 1.78
N TYR A 59 3.22 -10.10 2.15
CA TYR A 59 3.89 -9.09 1.33
C TYR A 59 4.52 -9.66 0.05
N PHE A 60 4.55 -10.98 -0.11
CA PHE A 60 4.96 -11.64 -1.36
C PHE A 60 3.86 -11.66 -2.43
N SER A 61 2.63 -11.27 -2.09
CA SER A 61 1.50 -11.24 -3.03
C SER A 61 0.68 -9.94 -2.87
N PRO A 62 1.30 -8.77 -3.11
CA PRO A 62 0.68 -7.45 -2.91
C PRO A 62 -0.59 -7.24 -3.74
N GLU A 63 -0.71 -7.90 -4.89
CA GLU A 63 -1.86 -7.82 -5.81
C GLU A 63 -3.18 -8.20 -5.15
N ASN A 64 -3.16 -9.10 -4.15
CA ASN A 64 -4.36 -9.52 -3.41
C ASN A 64 -5.00 -8.37 -2.61
N SER A 65 -4.26 -7.29 -2.37
CA SER A 65 -4.74 -6.13 -1.64
C SER A 65 -5.29 -5.01 -2.54
N LEU A 66 -4.91 -4.98 -3.82
CA LEU A 66 -5.17 -3.83 -4.72
C LEU A 66 -6.67 -3.55 -4.90
N ILE A 67 -7.50 -4.60 -4.93
CA ILE A 67 -8.95 -4.46 -5.05
C ILE A 67 -9.54 -3.54 -3.98
N TYR A 68 -9.02 -3.56 -2.75
CA TYR A 68 -9.51 -2.71 -1.67
C TYR A 68 -9.05 -1.27 -1.83
N PHE A 69 -7.80 -1.04 -2.26
CA PHE A 69 -7.29 0.30 -2.52
C PHE A 69 -8.03 0.96 -3.69
N ASP A 70 -8.24 0.22 -4.79
CA ASP A 70 -8.89 0.75 -5.99
C ASP A 70 -10.39 1.01 -5.78
N SER A 71 -11.01 0.35 -4.80
CA SER A 71 -12.42 0.56 -4.42
C SER A 71 -12.65 1.75 -3.49
N THR A 72 -11.59 2.44 -3.05
CA THR A 72 -11.75 3.64 -2.21
C THR A 72 -12.25 4.85 -3.01
N GLY A 73 -13.11 5.65 -2.38
CA GLY A 73 -13.59 6.93 -2.89
C GLY A 73 -12.58 8.07 -2.80
N ASP A 74 -12.98 9.24 -3.26
CA ASP A 74 -12.08 10.41 -3.38
C ASP A 74 -11.65 11.00 -2.03
N SER A 75 -12.42 10.77 -0.97
CA SER A 75 -12.19 11.40 0.33
C SER A 75 -10.84 10.99 0.94
N ILE A 76 -10.49 9.70 0.84
CA ILE A 76 -9.24 9.17 1.37
C ILE A 76 -8.06 9.42 0.43
N ARG A 77 -8.30 9.68 -0.87
CA ARG A 77 -7.24 9.93 -1.86
C ARG A 77 -6.48 11.24 -1.63
N GLN A 78 -7.01 12.14 -0.80
CA GLN A 78 -6.29 13.33 -0.35
C GLN A 78 -5.27 13.04 0.77
N SER A 79 -5.35 11.86 1.42
CA SER A 79 -4.40 11.46 2.47
C SER A 79 -3.03 11.12 1.88
N TYR A 80 -1.98 11.77 2.38
CA TYR A 80 -0.61 11.40 2.06
C TYR A 80 -0.32 9.95 2.47
N THR A 81 -0.76 9.54 3.66
CA THR A 81 -0.58 8.17 4.18
C THR A 81 -1.20 7.13 3.26
N PHE A 82 -2.43 7.37 2.80
CA PHE A 82 -3.08 6.46 1.85
C PHE A 82 -2.28 6.35 0.56
N GLN A 83 -1.91 7.49 -0.03
CA GLN A 83 -1.25 7.51 -1.34
C GLN A 83 0.13 6.87 -1.31
N ILE A 84 0.91 7.12 -0.26
CA ILE A 84 2.27 6.56 -0.17
C ILE A 84 2.23 5.04 0.03
N ILE A 85 1.30 4.53 0.84
CA ILE A 85 1.10 3.09 1.03
C ILE A 85 0.58 2.44 -0.24
N ASN A 86 -0.44 3.02 -0.89
CA ASN A 86 -0.96 2.50 -2.16
C ASN A 86 0.14 2.43 -3.24
N ALA A 87 0.98 3.46 -3.32
CA ALA A 87 2.10 3.49 -4.24
C ALA A 87 3.17 2.43 -3.92
N LEU A 88 3.46 2.19 -2.64
CA LEU A 88 4.34 1.09 -2.21
C LEU A 88 3.78 -0.27 -2.64
N VAL A 89 2.50 -0.54 -2.37
CA VAL A 89 1.84 -1.79 -2.77
C VAL A 89 1.89 -1.99 -4.29
N LYS A 90 1.56 -0.95 -5.07
CA LYS A 90 1.56 -0.99 -6.54
C LYS A 90 2.95 -1.23 -7.15
N THR A 91 4.01 -0.83 -6.45
CA THR A 91 5.38 -0.95 -6.95
C THR A 91 6.13 -2.16 -6.41
N GLN A 92 5.56 -2.87 -5.43
CA GLN A 92 6.22 -3.99 -4.79
C GLN A 92 6.52 -5.16 -5.74
N SER A 93 5.63 -5.44 -6.70
CA SER A 93 5.87 -6.45 -7.74
C SER A 93 7.00 -6.09 -8.71
N LEU A 94 7.44 -4.83 -8.75
CA LEU A 94 8.53 -4.37 -9.61
C LEU A 94 9.92 -4.69 -9.03
N LEU A 95 10.00 -5.17 -7.79
CA LEU A 95 11.26 -5.49 -7.12
C LEU A 95 12.04 -6.61 -7.82
N GLU A 96 11.34 -7.53 -8.48
CA GLU A 96 11.94 -8.71 -9.12
C GLU A 96 12.74 -8.38 -10.39
N ASP A 97 12.40 -7.29 -11.10
CA ASP A 97 13.06 -6.88 -12.33
C ASP A 97 13.68 -5.50 -12.20
N GLN A 98 15.03 -5.47 -12.19
CA GLN A 98 15.82 -4.26 -12.09
C GLN A 98 15.47 -3.21 -13.16
N ASN A 99 14.98 -3.62 -14.34
CA ASN A 99 14.57 -2.68 -15.39
C ASN A 99 13.38 -1.81 -14.96
N ASN A 100 12.60 -2.27 -13.98
CA ASN A 100 11.46 -1.53 -13.45
C ASN A 100 11.81 -0.69 -12.21
N TRP A 101 13.05 -0.73 -11.71
CA TRP A 101 13.39 -0.08 -10.45
C TRP A 101 13.29 1.45 -10.51
N CYS A 102 13.57 2.08 -11.65
CA CYS A 102 13.31 3.52 -11.78
C CYS A 102 11.80 3.85 -11.67
N ARG A 103 10.93 2.95 -12.15
CA ARG A 103 9.47 3.12 -12.01
C ARG A 103 9.03 3.09 -10.54
N ILE A 104 9.70 2.32 -9.68
CA ILE A 104 9.49 2.35 -8.22
C ILE A 104 9.75 3.77 -7.71
N TRP A 105 10.95 4.31 -7.98
CA TRP A 105 11.31 5.68 -7.57
C TRP A 105 10.33 6.73 -8.09
N LYS A 106 10.03 6.73 -9.40
CA LYS A 106 9.14 7.73 -10.03
C LYS A 106 7.74 7.70 -9.42
N THR A 107 7.19 6.51 -9.18
CA THR A 107 5.83 6.37 -8.63
C THR A 107 5.74 6.92 -7.20
N ILE A 108 6.69 6.55 -6.34
CA ILE A 108 6.74 7.05 -4.96
C ILE A 108 7.06 8.55 -4.92
N ASN A 109 8.03 9.02 -5.71
CA ASN A 109 8.43 10.43 -5.73
C ASN A 109 7.28 11.35 -6.22
N THR A 110 6.39 10.85 -7.08
CA THR A 110 5.19 11.58 -7.49
C THR A 110 4.26 11.84 -6.31
N VAL A 111 4.13 10.90 -5.37
CA VAL A 111 3.37 11.10 -4.13
C VAL A 111 4.10 12.06 -3.19
N GLU A 112 5.40 11.82 -2.96
CA GLU A 112 6.25 12.62 -2.05
C GLU A 112 6.26 14.12 -2.40
N THR A 113 6.25 14.44 -3.70
CA THR A 113 6.33 15.82 -4.21
C THR A 113 4.96 16.47 -4.42
N ASN A 114 3.86 15.74 -4.22
CA ASN A 114 2.51 16.27 -4.37
C ASN A 114 2.11 17.13 -3.15
N LYS A 115 2.07 18.44 -3.37
CA LYS A 115 1.75 19.44 -2.33
C LYS A 115 0.26 19.55 -2.00
N GLU A 116 -0.61 18.95 -2.82
CA GLU A 116 -2.06 18.97 -2.61
C GLU A 116 -2.52 17.90 -1.62
N LEU A 117 -1.64 16.96 -1.24
CA LEU A 117 -1.97 15.91 -0.29
C LEU A 117 -1.93 16.44 1.15
N LYS A 118 -2.90 16.01 1.95
CA LYS A 118 -2.91 16.23 3.39
C LYS A 118 -1.81 15.39 4.03
N LEU A 119 -0.81 16.07 4.59
CA LEU A 119 0.28 15.45 5.35
C LEU A 119 -0.23 14.91 6.70
N ASP A 120 -0.68 13.66 6.70
CA ASP A 120 -1.22 12.95 7.86
C ASP A 120 -0.37 11.75 8.32
N MET A 121 0.82 11.60 7.73
CA MET A 121 1.88 10.71 8.20
C MET A 121 2.87 11.48 9.07
N ASN A 122 3.38 10.85 10.14
CA ASN A 122 4.44 11.45 10.93
C ASN A 122 5.76 11.58 10.13
N GLY A 123 6.57 12.59 10.44
CA GLY A 123 7.77 12.91 9.68
C GLY A 123 8.84 11.80 9.69
N GLU A 124 8.97 11.07 10.80
CA GLU A 124 9.94 9.99 10.93
C GLU A 124 9.61 8.78 10.05
N GLY A 125 8.35 8.33 10.06
CA GLY A 125 7.85 7.26 9.21
C GLY A 125 7.94 7.62 7.73
N ARG A 126 7.60 8.87 7.38
CA ARG A 126 7.82 9.39 6.02
C ARG A 126 9.29 9.30 5.64
N LYS A 127 10.20 9.76 6.50
CA LYS A 127 11.64 9.73 6.25
C LYS A 127 12.16 8.31 6.01
N ILE A 128 11.76 7.34 6.83
CA ILE A 128 12.16 5.93 6.67
C ILE A 128 11.77 5.40 5.28
N ILE A 129 10.53 5.66 4.86
CA ILE A 129 10.04 5.24 3.54
C ILE A 129 10.87 5.89 2.42
N ILE A 130 11.07 7.21 2.48
CA ILE A 130 11.76 7.93 1.41
C ILE A 130 13.26 7.58 1.35
N ASP A 131 13.93 7.44 2.49
CA ASP A 131 15.33 7.01 2.55
C ASP A 131 15.50 5.62 1.92
N TYR A 132 14.59 4.68 2.21
CA TYR A 132 14.58 3.36 1.58
C TYR A 132 14.36 3.46 0.07
N ILE A 133 13.38 4.24 -0.37
CA ILE A 133 13.03 4.34 -1.79
C ILE A 133 14.10 5.10 -2.61
N ALA A 134 14.86 5.99 -1.98
CA ALA A 134 15.94 6.73 -2.64
C ALA A 134 17.02 5.82 -3.25
N ILE A 135 17.20 4.58 -2.76
CA ILE A 135 18.15 3.61 -3.33
C ILE A 135 17.83 3.29 -4.80
N TYR A 136 16.56 3.41 -5.20
CA TYR A 136 16.10 3.11 -6.56
C TYR A 136 16.32 4.28 -7.54
N LYS A 137 16.61 5.49 -7.03
CA LYS A 137 16.81 6.68 -7.86
C LYS A 137 17.92 6.51 -8.90
N LYS A 138 19.03 5.84 -8.53
CA LYS A 138 20.18 5.61 -9.42
C LYS A 138 19.84 4.81 -10.68
N TYR A 139 18.76 4.02 -10.66
CA TYR A 139 18.34 3.23 -11.82
C TYR A 139 17.64 4.07 -12.89
N CYS A 140 17.24 5.30 -12.58
CA CYS A 140 16.70 6.24 -13.56
C CYS A 140 17.76 6.83 -14.49
N GLU A 141 19.02 6.82 -14.07
CA GLU A 141 20.15 7.29 -14.90
C GLU A 141 20.56 6.23 -15.93
N THR A 142 20.25 4.96 -15.66
CA THR A 142 20.49 3.82 -16.55
C THR A 142 19.32 3.52 -17.50
N GLU A 143 18.16 4.17 -17.34
CA GLU A 143 17.03 4.09 -18.28
C GLU A 143 17.42 4.72 -19.62
N GLY A 144 18.08 3.94 -20.48
CA GLY A 144 18.53 4.39 -21.81
C GLY A 144 19.92 3.87 -22.22
N VAL A 145 20.70 3.34 -21.27
CA VAL A 145 21.97 2.68 -21.60
C VAL A 145 21.68 1.21 -21.89
N LYS A 146 21.63 0.83 -23.17
CA LYS A 146 21.69 -0.59 -23.55
C LYS A 146 22.91 -1.20 -22.87
N LYS A 147 22.70 -2.20 -21.99
CA LYS A 147 23.79 -3.08 -21.58
C LYS A 147 24.31 -3.75 -22.86
N ILE A 148 25.55 -3.44 -23.23
CA ILE A 148 26.27 -4.00 -24.37
C ILE A 148 26.67 -5.44 -24.03
#